data_AF-A0A2V5XLU4-F1
#
_entry.id   AF-A0A2V5XLU4-F1
#
_cell.length_a   1.000
_cell.length_b   1.000
_cell.length_c   1.000
_cell.angle_alpha   90.00
_cell.angle_beta   90.00
_cell.angle_gamma   90.00
#
_symmetry.space_group_name_H-M   'P 1'
#
loop_
_entity.id
_entity.type
_entity.pdbx_description
1 polymer ?
#
loop_
_entity_poly.entity_id
_entity_poly.type
_entity_poly.pdbx_seq_one_letter_code
_entity_poly.pdbx_strand_id
1 'polypeptide(L)'
;MALSSSINLSDVDKLEALRKLDQFRPWHSLDEKRFCLVCGKIITGEQIQVIGGMRGTGPLRIICPTPNCHSIPMDWVLPTDEVLANLALVQTGGGNVRIAF
;
A
#
# COMPACT_ATOMS: atom_id res chain seq x y z
N MET A 1 1.89 -22.75 -9.06
CA MET A 1 1.61 -21.42 -8.46
C MET A 1 1.41 -20.45 -9.61
N ALA A 2 0.21 -19.88 -9.76
CA ALA A 2 -0.06 -18.93 -10.83
C ALA A 2 0.61 -17.59 -10.48
N LEU A 3 1.54 -17.15 -11.31
CA LEU A 3 2.10 -15.80 -11.25
C LEU A 3 0.97 -14.84 -11.61
N SER A 4 0.39 -14.20 -10.60
CA SER A 4 -0.57 -13.14 -10.84
C SER A 4 0.20 -11.92 -11.34
N SER A 5 0.19 -11.70 -12.65
CA SER A 5 0.84 -10.54 -13.26
C SER A 5 0.20 -9.25 -12.75
N SER A 6 1.02 -8.27 -12.38
CA SER A 6 0.55 -6.90 -12.16
C SER A 6 -0.06 -6.38 -13.45
N ILE A 7 -1.29 -5.86 -13.38
CA ILE A 7 -1.95 -5.24 -14.53
C ILE A 7 -1.51 -3.78 -14.59
N ASN A 8 -1.04 -3.33 -15.75
CA ASN A 8 -0.87 -1.91 -16.03
C ASN A 8 -2.23 -1.32 -16.38
N LEU A 9 -2.84 -0.63 -15.40
CA LEU A 9 -4.08 0.13 -15.57
C LEU A 9 -3.74 1.61 -15.78
N SER A 10 -4.64 2.34 -16.44
CA SER A 10 -4.60 3.80 -16.37
C SER A 10 -4.84 4.27 -14.93
N ASP A 11 -4.40 5.48 -14.57
CA ASP A 11 -4.59 6.02 -13.22
C ASP A 11 -6.07 6.06 -12.83
N VAL A 12 -6.95 6.39 -13.78
CA VAL A 12 -8.40 6.42 -13.57
C VAL A 12 -8.94 5.02 -13.29
N ASP A 13 -8.58 4.03 -14.12
CA ASP A 13 -9.03 2.64 -13.93
C ASP A 13 -8.47 2.04 -12.64
N LYS A 14 -7.25 2.41 -12.26
CA LYS A 14 -6.61 2.00 -11.02
C LYS A 14 -7.33 2.57 -9.81
N LEU A 15 -7.64 3.86 -9.81
CA LEU A 15 -8.39 4.51 -8.74
C LEU A 15 -9.79 3.89 -8.59
N GLU A 16 -10.47 3.61 -9.70
CA GLU A 16 -11.76 2.91 -9.69
C GLU A 16 -11.65 1.47 -9.16
N ALA A 17 -10.59 0.74 -9.53
CA ALA A 17 -10.34 -0.59 -8.98
C ALA A 17 -10.10 -0.54 -7.46
N LEU A 18 -9.30 0.42 -6.99
CA LEU A 18 -9.05 0.65 -5.57
C LEU A 18 -10.34 0.96 -4.80
N ARG A 19 -11.19 1.86 -5.32
CA ARG A 19 -12.51 2.19 -4.73
C ARG A 19 -13.45 0.98 -4.66
N LYS A 20 -13.47 0.14 -5.69
CA LYS A 20 -14.33 -1.05 -5.76
C LYS A 20 -13.88 -2.17 -4.82
N LEU A 21 -12.57 -2.34 -4.66
CA LEU A 21 -11.98 -3.45 -3.91
C LEU A 21 -11.69 -3.12 -2.44
N ASP A 22 -11.51 -1.84 -2.10
CA ASP A 22 -11.44 -1.36 -0.71
C ASP A 22 -12.66 -0.48 -0.39
N GLN A 23 -13.78 -1.13 -0.12
CA GLN A 23 -15.08 -0.46 0.08
C GLN A 23 -15.23 0.18 1.46
N PHE A 24 -14.42 -0.24 2.43
CA PHE A 24 -14.51 0.25 3.81
C PHE A 24 -13.89 1.63 3.97
N ARG A 25 -12.87 1.92 3.18
CA ARG A 25 -12.14 3.19 3.16
C ARG A 25 -11.95 3.59 1.70
N PRO A 26 -12.90 4.35 1.12
CA PRO A 26 -12.80 4.74 -0.28
C PRO A 26 -11.55 5.57 -0.53
N TRP A 27 -10.90 5.32 -1.66
CA TRP A 27 -9.78 6.13 -2.14
C TRP A 27 -10.32 7.33 -2.90
N HIS A 28 -9.93 8.56 -2.56
CA HIS A 28 -10.28 9.74 -3.34
C HIS A 28 -9.25 10.03 -4.41
N SER A 29 -7.98 9.68 -4.17
CA SER A 29 -6.86 9.84 -5.10
C SER A 29 -5.77 8.79 -4.91
N LEU A 30 -4.86 8.65 -5.88
CA LEU A 30 -3.76 7.67 -5.85
C LEU A 30 -2.60 8.10 -4.93
N ASP A 31 -2.49 9.38 -4.59
CA ASP A 31 -1.49 9.90 -3.65
C ASP A 31 -1.88 9.72 -2.17
N GLU A 32 -3.12 9.30 -1.91
CA GLU A 32 -3.55 8.97 -0.55
C GLU A 32 -2.65 7.89 0.07
N LYS A 33 -2.45 8.00 1.37
CA LYS A 33 -1.56 7.13 2.14
C LYS A 33 -2.38 6.19 3.01
N ARG A 34 -1.91 4.95 3.10
CA ARG A 34 -2.39 3.96 4.08
C ARG A 34 -1.22 3.36 4.83
N PHE A 35 -1.44 3.08 6.10
CA PHE A 35 -0.49 2.32 6.90
C PHE A 35 -0.87 0.85 6.87
N CYS A 36 0.05 0.01 6.39
CA CYS A 36 -0.13 -1.43 6.41
C CYS A 36 0.26 -1.98 7.78
N LEU A 37 -0.72 -2.54 8.50
CA LEU A 37 -0.50 -3.11 9.83
C LEU A 37 0.40 -4.36 9.82
N VAL A 38 0.48 -5.07 8.68
CA VAL A 38 1.28 -6.30 8.58
C VAL A 38 2.77 -6.01 8.42
N CYS A 39 3.14 -5.10 7.51
CA CYS A 39 4.55 -4.80 7.23
C CYS A 39 5.04 -3.49 7.88
N GLY A 40 4.16 -2.73 8.53
CA GLY A 40 4.50 -1.49 9.23
C GLY A 40 4.94 -0.34 8.31
N LYS A 41 4.55 -0.36 7.03
CA LYS A 41 4.95 0.65 6.05
C LYS A 41 3.77 1.49 5.59
N ILE A 42 4.06 2.75 5.25
CA ILE A 42 3.13 3.58 4.49
C ILE A 42 3.19 3.14 3.03
N ILE A 43 2.00 2.97 2.44
CA ILE A 43 1.78 2.65 1.04
C ILE A 43 0.85 3.70 0.44
N THR A 44 1.02 3.99 -0.86
CA THR A 44 0.09 4.85 -1.60
C THR A 44 -0.78 4.07 -2.57
N GLY A 45 -1.88 4.67 -3.01
CA GLY A 45 -2.72 4.11 -4.07
C GLY A 45 -1.93 3.82 -5.34
N GLU A 46 -0.98 4.69 -5.68
CA GLU A 46 -0.04 4.52 -6.79
C GLU A 46 0.86 3.28 -6.62
N GLN A 47 1.33 2.98 -5.41
CA GLN A 47 2.20 1.83 -5.18
C GLN A 47 1.45 0.51 -5.11
N ILE A 48 0.19 0.52 -4.64
CA ILE A 48 -0.62 -0.70 -4.52
C ILE A 48 -0.73 -1.40 -5.88
N GLN A 49 -0.48 -2.70 -5.86
CA GLN A 49 -0.51 -3.50 -7.07
C GLN A 49 -1.90 -4.08 -7.26
N VAL A 50 -2.43 -3.91 -8.47
CA VAL A 50 -3.66 -4.58 -8.90
C VAL A 50 -3.24 -5.85 -9.64
N ILE A 51 -3.63 -7.00 -9.10
CA ILE A 51 -3.38 -8.31 -9.66
C ILE A 51 -4.71 -8.98 -10.01
N GLY A 52 -4.69 -9.89 -10.98
CA GLY A 52 -5.90 -10.62 -11.36
C GLY A 52 -5.97 -10.80 -12.87
N GLY A 53 -7.11 -11.31 -13.35
CA GLY A 53 -7.34 -11.52 -14.77
C GLY A 53 -6.45 -12.61 -15.36
N MET A 54 -6.65 -13.88 -14.99
CA MET A 54 -6.31 -14.95 -15.94
C MET A 54 -7.12 -14.68 -17.21
N ARG A 55 -6.44 -14.25 -18.29
CA ARG A 55 -7.06 -13.89 -19.57
C ARG A 55 -8.19 -12.84 -19.46
N GLY A 56 -8.07 -11.88 -18.55
CA GLY A 56 -9.03 -10.77 -18.43
C GLY A 56 -10.41 -11.11 -17.83
N THR A 57 -10.60 -12.30 -17.25
CA THR A 57 -11.92 -12.73 -16.70
C THR A 57 -11.92 -13.08 -15.20
N GLY A 58 -10.75 -13.25 -14.59
CA GLY A 58 -10.64 -13.54 -13.15
C GLY A 58 -10.86 -12.29 -12.27
N PRO A 59 -11.31 -12.46 -11.01
CA PRO A 59 -11.56 -11.34 -10.11
C PRO A 59 -10.26 -10.55 -9.85
N LEU A 60 -10.37 -9.23 -9.91
CA LEU A 60 -9.30 -8.33 -9.53
C LEU A 60 -9.06 -8.38 -8.01
N ARG A 61 -7.81 -8.21 -7.61
CA ARG A 61 -7.38 -8.08 -6.23
C ARG A 61 -6.36 -6.97 -6.14
N ILE A 62 -6.29 -6.36 -4.97
CA ILE A 62 -5.28 -5.36 -4.63
C ILE A 62 -4.37 -5.93 -3.54
N ILE A 63 -3.07 -5.75 -3.71
CA ILE A 63 -2.05 -6.28 -2.80
C ILE A 63 -1.07 -5.20 -2.39
N CYS A 64 -0.49 -5.36 -1.20
CA CYS A 64 0.53 -4.45 -0.71
C CYS A 64 1.77 -4.51 -1.62
N PRO A 65 2.40 -3.37 -1.94
CA PRO A 65 3.61 -3.32 -2.75
C PRO A 65 4.84 -3.99 -2.10
N THR A 66 4.80 -4.24 -0.79
CA THR A 66 5.95 -4.81 -0.07
C THR A 66 6.10 -6.29 -0.43
N PRO A 67 7.29 -6.73 -0.89
CA PRO A 67 7.55 -8.15 -1.16
C PRO A 67 7.22 -9.01 0.06
N ASN A 68 6.56 -10.15 -0.19
CA ASN A 68 6.17 -11.13 0.83
C ASN A 68 5.18 -10.60 1.90
N CYS A 69 4.58 -9.42 1.68
CA CYS A 69 3.49 -8.95 2.52
C CYS A 69 2.16 -9.52 2.01
N HIS A 70 1.43 -10.18 2.90
CA HIS A 70 0.14 -10.80 2.60
C HIS A 70 -1.05 -9.99 3.12
N SER A 71 -0.84 -8.72 3.46
CA SER A 71 -1.90 -7.84 3.95
C SER A 71 -3.03 -7.69 2.93
N ILE A 72 -4.25 -7.65 3.44
CA ILE A 72 -5.47 -7.37 2.70
C ILE A 72 -5.95 -5.93 2.97
N PRO A 73 -6.91 -5.38 2.21
CA PRO A 73 -7.41 -4.01 2.42
C PRO A 73 -7.85 -3.69 3.86
N MET A 74 -8.36 -4.69 4.58
CA MET A 74 -8.73 -4.55 5.99
C MET A 74 -7.55 -4.18 6.89
N ASP A 75 -6.33 -4.59 6.55
CA ASP A 75 -5.10 -4.31 7.30
C ASP A 75 -4.52 -2.92 6.98
N TRP A 76 -5.14 -2.16 6.07
CA TRP A 76 -4.65 -0.86 5.62
C TRP A 76 -5.48 0.26 6.24
N VAL A 77 -4.95 0.85 7.30
CA VAL A 77 -5.62 1.92 8.03
C VAL A 77 -5.16 3.30 7.57
N LEU A 78 -5.95 4.34 7.86
CA LEU A 78 -5.47 5.71 7.69
C LEU A 78 -4.30 5.93 8.67
N PRO A 79 -3.15 6.42 8.20
CA PRO A 79 -2.05 6.73 9.10
C PRO A 79 -2.50 7.86 10.04
N THR A 80 -2.30 7.67 11.34
CA THR A 80 -2.51 8.74 12.32
C THR A 80 -1.34 9.71 12.28
N ASP A 81 -1.54 10.92 12.81
CA ASP A 81 -0.48 11.92 12.91
C ASP A 81 0.76 11.40 13.66
N GLU A 82 0.56 10.53 14.66
CA GLU A 82 1.63 9.86 15.39
C GLU A 82 2.46 8.93 14.50
N VAL A 83 1.81 8.11 13.66
CA VAL A 83 2.49 7.21 12.72
C VAL A 83 3.27 8.02 11.68
N LEU A 84 2.69 9.13 11.19
CA LEU A 84 3.36 10.04 10.25
C LEU A 84 4.59 10.69 10.88
N ALA A 85 4.48 11.18 12.12
CA ALA A 85 5.58 11.79 12.86
C ALA A 85 6.72 10.80 13.12
N ASN A 86 6.40 9.58 13.59
CA ASN A 86 7.40 8.55 13.86
C ASN A 86 8.19 8.15 12.59
N LEU A 87 7.52 8.04 11.44
CA LEU A 87 8.19 7.72 10.17
C LEU A 87 9.08 8.87 9.67
N ALA A 88 8.74 10.13 9.95
CA ALA A 88 9.59 11.27 9.65
C ALA A 88 10.87 11.27 10.52
N LEU A 89 10.75 10.87 11.79
CA LEU A 89 11.89 10.73 12.70
C LEU A 89 12.81 9.56 12.31
N VAL A 90 12.25 8.43 11.88
CA VAL A 90 13.05 7.27 11.43
C VAL A 90 13.83 7.59 10.14
N GLN A 91 13.25 8.37 9.21
CA GLN A 91 13.93 8.77 7.96
C GLN A 91 15.05 9.78 8.16
N THR A 92 15.06 10.49 9.30
CA THR A 92 16.11 11.45 9.67
C THR A 92 17.22 10.83 10.53
N GLY A 93 17.08 9.56 10.93
CA GLY A 93 17.95 8.85 11.87
C GLY A 93 19.17 8.13 11.29
N GLY A 94 19.73 8.58 10.16
CA GLY A 94 21.03 8.13 9.64
C GLY A 94 22.24 8.79 10.32
N GLY A 95 22.10 9.23 11.57
CA GLY A 95 23.11 9.99 12.32
C GLY A 95 23.68 9.17 13.46
N ASN A 96 24.94 8.75 13.30
CA ASN A 96 25.79 8.05 14.25
C ASN A 96 25.72 8.67 15.67
N VAL A 97 24.97 8.04 16.59
CA VAL A 97 24.99 8.39 18.01
C VAL A 97 26.25 7.79 18.62
N ARG A 98 27.31 8.60 18.72
CA ARG A 98 28.47 8.28 19.56
C ARG A 98 28.12 8.63 21.00
N ILE A 99 27.79 7.61 21.79
CA ILE A 99 27.79 7.74 23.25
C ILE A 99 29.26 7.76 23.68
N ALA A 100 29.72 8.91 24.14
CA ALA A 100 30.98 9.01 24.86
C ALA A 100 30.71 8.74 26.35
N PHE A 101 31.40 7.74 26.90
CA PHE A 101 31.57 7.54 28.34
C PHE A 101 32.88 8.20 28.76
#